data_AF-A0A222FL91-F1
#
_entry.id   AF-A0A222FL91-F1
#
_cell.length_a   1.000
_cell.length_b   1.000
_cell.length_c   1.000
_cell.angle_alpha   90.00
_cell.angle_beta   90.00
_cell.angle_gamma   90.00
#
_symmetry.space_group_name_H-M   'P 1'
#
loop_
_entity.id
_entity.type
_entity.pdbx_description
1 polymer ?
#
loop_
_entity_poly.entity_id
_entity_poly.type
_entity_poly.pdbx_seq_one_letter_code
_entity_poly.pdbx_strand_id
1 'polypeptide(L)'
;MAMVMSTPIFACEWLVTEADFQPREFDGELWFVMPADRYQQLQSLCSDISGLLQRNQQTITELRQRTQQQQALLDDFQQQLQRYQQVVANAERINARYQNLSEAYQSQLQQQQTLLQRYQQTAQAFDELAGDYRELAAKPFSRYRLGMALGAGSDGLAGAVQAGIGPWSLMLHSMDGRSSALVGAELRF
;
A
#
# COMPACT_ATOMS: atom_id res chain seq x y z
N MET A 1 -17.56 1.43 100.45
CA MET A 1 -16.25 1.64 99.80
C MET A 1 -16.44 1.24 98.34
N ALA A 2 -16.52 2.22 97.44
CA ALA A 2 -16.89 1.99 96.05
C ALA A 2 -15.73 1.28 95.32
N MET A 3 -15.97 0.04 94.86
CA MET A 3 -15.07 -0.55 93.87
C MET A 3 -15.30 0.18 92.55
N VAL A 4 -14.27 0.91 92.16
CA VAL A 4 -14.05 1.43 90.82
C VAL A 4 -14.18 0.25 89.86
N MET A 5 -15.30 0.14 89.16
CA MET A 5 -15.32 -0.58 87.89
C MET A 5 -14.51 0.27 86.92
N SER A 6 -13.19 0.07 86.90
CA SER A 6 -12.35 0.57 85.82
C SER A 6 -12.92 -0.05 84.56
N THR A 7 -13.61 0.74 83.75
CA THR A 7 -14.19 0.33 82.48
C THR A 7 -13.13 -0.40 81.68
N PRO A 8 -13.21 -1.73 81.54
CA PRO A 8 -12.43 -2.39 80.53
C PRO A 8 -13.21 -2.17 79.24
N ILE A 9 -12.72 -1.29 78.38
CA ILE A 9 -13.21 -1.20 77.01
C ILE A 9 -12.80 -2.52 76.35
N PHE A 10 -13.64 -3.56 76.47
CA PHE A 10 -13.37 -4.85 75.86
C PHE A 10 -13.95 -4.81 74.44
N ALA A 11 -13.11 -5.03 73.43
CA ALA A 11 -13.55 -5.21 72.04
C ALA A 11 -14.47 -6.44 71.82
N CYS A 12 -14.82 -7.16 72.89
CA CYS A 12 -15.56 -8.40 72.91
C CYS A 12 -16.65 -8.43 74.00
N GLU A 13 -17.16 -7.27 74.43
CA GLU A 13 -18.26 -7.18 75.41
C GLU A 13 -19.49 -8.02 75.03
N TRP A 14 -19.72 -8.20 73.73
CA TRP A 14 -20.80 -9.05 73.19
C TRP A 14 -20.65 -10.55 73.48
N LEU A 15 -19.46 -11.01 73.93
CA LEU A 15 -19.24 -12.40 74.33
C LEU A 15 -19.63 -12.68 75.79
N VAL A 16 -19.85 -11.64 76.61
CA VAL A 16 -20.24 -11.76 78.01
C VAL A 16 -21.76 -11.71 78.11
N THR A 17 -22.34 -12.67 78.82
CA THR A 17 -23.78 -12.79 79.07
C THR A 17 -24.07 -12.88 80.57
N GLU A 18 -25.30 -12.58 80.99
CA GLU A 18 -25.70 -12.69 82.40
C GLU A 18 -25.51 -14.11 82.95
N ALA A 19 -25.62 -15.14 82.10
CA ALA A 19 -25.40 -16.53 82.46
C ALA A 19 -23.94 -16.88 82.84
N ASP A 20 -22.99 -15.98 82.54
CA ASP A 20 -21.58 -16.20 82.84
C ASP A 20 -21.20 -15.86 84.29
N PHE A 21 -22.12 -15.25 85.04
CA PHE A 21 -21.91 -14.86 86.42
C PHE A 21 -22.60 -15.82 87.39
N GLN A 22 -21.88 -16.21 88.45
CA GLN A 22 -22.42 -17.09 89.48
C GLN A 22 -22.56 -16.31 90.81
N PRO A 23 -23.65 -16.49 91.55
CA PRO A 23 -23.80 -15.89 92.87
C PRO A 23 -22.80 -16.52 93.86
N ARG A 24 -22.12 -15.67 94.62
CA ARG A 24 -21.21 -16.03 95.72
C ARG A 24 -21.43 -15.09 96.89
N GLU A 25 -21.47 -15.65 98.09
CA GLU A 25 -21.62 -14.86 99.31
C GLU A 25 -20.25 -14.49 99.87
N PHE A 26 -20.03 -13.20 100.13
CA PHE A 26 -18.84 -12.67 100.79
C PHE A 26 -19.30 -11.75 101.92
N ASP A 27 -18.89 -12.04 103.15
CA ASP A 27 -19.22 -11.25 104.36
C ASP A 27 -20.73 -10.96 104.54
N GLY A 28 -21.61 -11.88 104.13
CA GLY A 28 -23.07 -11.77 104.24
C GLY A 28 -23.75 -11.02 103.08
N GLU A 29 -23.00 -10.61 102.05
CA GLU A 29 -23.53 -9.99 100.84
C GLU A 29 -23.43 -10.93 99.62
N LEU A 30 -24.46 -10.94 98.77
CA LEU A 30 -24.50 -11.74 97.54
C LEU A 30 -23.83 -10.98 96.38
N TRP A 31 -22.75 -11.55 95.84
CA TRP A 31 -22.00 -11.02 94.71
C TRP A 31 -22.13 -11.94 93.50
N PHE A 32 -22.33 -11.38 92.31
CA PHE A 32 -22.28 -12.14 91.06
C PHE A 32 -20.88 -12.04 90.48
N VAL A 33 -20.16 -13.16 90.47
CA VAL A 33 -18.74 -13.19 90.05
C VAL A 33 -18.58 -14.17 88.90
N MET A 34 -17.79 -13.77 87.89
CA MET A 34 -17.43 -14.64 86.79
C MET A 34 -16.33 -15.63 87.24
N PRO A 35 -16.52 -16.95 87.05
CA PRO A 35 -15.46 -17.93 87.30
C PRO A 35 -14.20 -17.66 86.48
N ALA A 36 -13.03 -17.93 87.05
CA ALA A 36 -11.74 -17.60 86.43
C ALA A 36 -11.47 -18.38 85.12
N ASP A 37 -11.92 -19.64 85.06
CA ASP A 37 -11.90 -20.49 83.87
C ASP A 37 -12.77 -19.92 82.75
N ARG A 38 -13.97 -19.44 83.09
CA ARG A 38 -14.86 -18.78 82.12
C ARG A 38 -14.25 -17.50 81.59
N TYR A 39 -13.66 -16.68 82.47
CA TYR A 39 -12.97 -15.46 82.06
C TYR A 39 -11.79 -15.75 81.12
N GLN A 40 -10.95 -16.75 81.42
CA GLN A 40 -9.84 -17.16 80.56
C GLN A 40 -10.32 -17.69 79.20
N GLN A 41 -11.41 -18.46 79.18
CA GLN A 41 -12.02 -18.94 77.94
C GLN A 41 -12.49 -17.77 77.06
N LEU A 42 -13.19 -16.80 77.65
CA LEU A 42 -13.66 -15.61 76.93
C LEU A 42 -12.50 -14.74 76.40
N GLN A 43 -11.41 -14.62 77.16
CA GLN A 43 -10.20 -13.95 76.69
C GLN A 43 -9.59 -14.67 75.47
N SER A 44 -9.49 -16.00 75.51
CA SER A 44 -8.96 -16.78 74.38
C SER A 44 -9.81 -16.64 73.11
N LEU A 45 -11.14 -16.74 73.25
CA LEU A 45 -12.08 -16.56 72.14
C LEU A 45 -11.99 -15.16 71.54
N CYS A 46 -11.87 -14.13 72.38
CA CYS A 46 -11.72 -12.76 71.92
C CYS A 46 -10.41 -12.56 71.13
N SER A 47 -9.31 -13.15 71.59
CA SER A 47 -8.03 -13.16 70.87
C SER A 47 -8.14 -13.88 69.52
N ASP A 48 -8.84 -15.02 69.47
CA ASP A 48 -9.01 -15.77 68.23
C ASP A 48 -9.89 -15.03 67.21
N ILE A 49 -10.98 -14.42 67.67
CA ILE A 49 -11.90 -13.65 66.82
C ILE A 49 -11.20 -12.41 66.26
N SER A 50 -10.47 -11.66 67.10
CA SER A 50 -9.71 -10.50 66.63
C SER A 50 -8.64 -10.90 65.61
N GLY A 51 -7.94 -12.03 65.83
CA GLY A 51 -7.00 -12.60 64.87
C GLY A 51 -7.65 -13.03 63.55
N LEU A 52 -8.84 -13.64 63.60
CA LEU A 52 -9.62 -13.96 62.40
C LEU A 52 -10.07 -12.71 61.64
N LEU A 53 -10.53 -11.69 62.36
CA LEU A 53 -10.99 -10.44 61.76
C LEU A 53 -9.83 -9.71 61.06
N GLN A 54 -8.66 -9.69 61.68
CA GLN A 54 -7.44 -9.13 61.08
C GLN A 54 -7.03 -9.89 59.83
N ARG A 55 -7.01 -11.24 59.87
CA ARG A 55 -6.72 -12.07 58.69
C ARG A 55 -7.71 -11.83 57.56
N ASN A 56 -9.00 -11.78 57.86
CA ASN A 56 -10.03 -11.49 56.86
C ASN A 56 -9.86 -10.10 56.23
N GLN A 57 -9.51 -9.09 57.01
CA GLN A 57 -9.23 -7.75 56.48
C GLN A 57 -8.01 -7.74 55.55
N GLN A 58 -6.95 -8.48 55.89
CA GLN A 58 -5.77 -8.64 55.03
C GLN A 58 -6.16 -9.33 53.71
N THR A 59 -6.89 -10.45 53.78
CA THR A 59 -7.37 -11.17 52.59
C THR A 59 -8.25 -10.30 51.70
N ILE A 60 -9.16 -9.50 52.28
CA ILE A 60 -9.99 -8.57 51.51
C ILE A 60 -9.13 -7.53 50.78
N THR A 61 -8.09 -7.02 51.45
CA THR A 61 -7.18 -6.04 50.86
C THR A 61 -6.38 -6.64 49.71
N GLU A 62 -5.85 -7.85 49.90
CA GLU A 62 -5.15 -8.60 48.84
C GLU A 62 -6.05 -8.89 47.64
N LEU A 63 -7.29 -9.34 47.89
CA LEU A 63 -8.26 -9.60 46.83
C LEU A 63 -8.58 -8.33 46.05
N ARG A 64 -8.78 -7.19 46.73
CA ARG A 64 -9.00 -5.90 46.06
C ARG A 64 -7.82 -5.52 45.16
N GLN A 65 -6.59 -5.69 45.63
CA GLN A 65 -5.40 -5.42 44.82
C GLN A 65 -5.33 -6.34 43.60
N ARG A 66 -5.60 -7.64 43.77
CA ARG A 66 -5.63 -8.59 42.65
C ARG A 66 -6.70 -8.23 41.62
N THR A 67 -7.89 -7.84 42.06
CA THR A 67 -8.96 -7.39 41.15
C THR A 67 -8.56 -6.14 40.37
N GLN A 68 -7.90 -5.18 41.03
CA GLN A 68 -7.39 -3.98 40.34
C GLN A 68 -6.31 -4.32 39.31
N GLN A 69 -5.38 -5.23 39.65
CA GLN A 69 -4.37 -5.71 38.71
C GLN A 69 -4.99 -6.44 37.52
N GLN A 70 -6.00 -7.27 37.75
CA GLN A 70 -6.74 -7.95 36.68
C GLN A 70 -7.45 -6.96 35.77
N GLN A 71 -8.07 -5.92 36.33
CA GLN A 71 -8.73 -4.88 35.52
C GLN A 71 -7.72 -4.14 34.65
N ALA A 72 -6.57 -3.73 35.21
CA ALA A 72 -5.51 -3.08 34.45
C ALA A 72 -4.97 -3.96 33.32
N LEU A 73 -4.83 -5.27 33.56
CA LEU A 73 -4.42 -6.24 32.54
C LEU A 73 -5.46 -6.35 31.42
N LEU A 74 -6.75 -6.36 31.74
CA LEU A 74 -7.82 -6.40 30.75
C LEU A 74 -7.84 -5.14 29.90
N ASP A 75 -7.65 -3.97 30.52
CA ASP A 75 -7.60 -2.69 29.81
C ASP A 75 -6.39 -2.65 28.86
N ASP A 76 -5.23 -3.14 29.28
CA ASP A 76 -4.02 -3.25 28.42
C ASP A 76 -4.26 -4.21 27.23
N PHE A 77 -4.85 -5.38 27.48
CA PHE A 77 -5.21 -6.31 26.41
C PHE A 77 -6.20 -5.69 25.41
N GLN A 78 -7.19 -4.93 25.88
CA GLN A 78 -8.13 -4.24 24.99
C GLN A 78 -7.41 -3.20 24.11
N GLN A 79 -6.50 -2.42 24.68
CA GLN A 79 -5.69 -1.47 23.91
C GLN A 79 -4.81 -2.19 22.88
N GLN A 80 -4.19 -3.30 23.25
CA GLN A 80 -3.37 -4.10 22.35
C GLN A 80 -4.21 -4.67 21.20
N LEU A 81 -5.42 -5.15 21.48
CA LEU A 81 -6.34 -5.66 20.47
C LEU A 81 -6.74 -4.56 19.47
N GLN A 82 -7.03 -3.34 19.95
CA GLN A 82 -7.34 -2.21 19.07
C GLN A 82 -6.15 -1.85 18.17
N ARG A 83 -4.92 -1.83 18.72
CA ARG A 83 -3.71 -1.60 17.91
C ARG A 83 -3.54 -2.68 16.85
N TYR A 84 -3.75 -3.95 17.22
CA TYR A 84 -3.66 -5.07 16.27
C TYR A 84 -4.69 -4.93 15.14
N GLN A 85 -5.94 -4.59 15.45
CA GLN A 85 -6.98 -4.34 14.44
C GLN A 85 -6.59 -3.21 13.48
N GLN A 86 -5.99 -2.12 13.98
CA GLN A 86 -5.50 -1.03 13.13
C GLN A 86 -4.37 -1.49 12.20
N VAL A 87 -3.44 -2.31 12.70
CA VAL A 87 -2.35 -2.88 11.90
C VAL A 87 -2.90 -3.77 10.78
N VAL A 88 -3.86 -4.64 11.09
CA VAL A 88 -4.53 -5.50 10.08
C VAL A 88 -5.22 -4.65 9.02
N ALA A 89 -6.02 -3.65 9.43
CA ALA A 89 -6.71 -2.77 8.49
C ALA A 89 -5.75 -1.92 7.63
N ASN A 90 -4.57 -1.58 8.15
CA ASN A 90 -3.51 -0.93 7.37
C ASN A 90 -2.89 -1.90 6.36
N ALA A 91 -2.61 -3.14 6.75
CA ALA A 91 -2.05 -4.17 5.88
C ALA A 91 -3.00 -4.50 4.72
N GLU A 92 -4.30 -4.62 4.98
CA GLU A 92 -5.32 -4.82 3.95
C GLU A 92 -5.34 -3.67 2.93
N ARG A 93 -5.32 -2.42 3.42
CA ARG A 93 -5.24 -1.23 2.54
C ARG A 93 -3.98 -1.21 1.68
N ILE A 94 -2.84 -1.59 2.25
CA ILE A 94 -1.58 -1.68 1.51
C ILE A 94 -1.66 -2.76 0.44
N ASN A 95 -2.19 -3.93 0.78
CA ASN A 95 -2.35 -5.04 -0.16
C ASN A 95 -3.25 -4.66 -1.34
N ALA A 96 -4.39 -4.01 -1.08
CA ALA A 96 -5.27 -3.48 -2.13
C ALA A 96 -4.56 -2.48 -3.05
N ARG A 97 -3.70 -1.60 -2.50
CA ARG A 97 -2.89 -0.69 -3.31
C ARG A 97 -1.89 -1.43 -4.19
N TYR A 98 -1.23 -2.47 -3.68
CA TYR A 98 -0.31 -3.28 -4.47
C TYR A 98 -1.01 -4.04 -5.59
N GLN A 99 -2.20 -4.57 -5.34
CA GLN A 99 -3.01 -5.23 -6.36
C GLN A 99 -3.35 -4.26 -7.50
N ASN A 100 -3.90 -3.08 -7.16
CA ASN A 100 -4.22 -2.05 -8.15
C ASN A 100 -2.99 -1.59 -8.94
N LEU A 101 -1.84 -1.44 -8.26
CA LEU A 101 -0.59 -1.08 -8.91
C LEU A 101 -0.13 -2.17 -9.88
N SER A 102 -0.22 -3.44 -9.49
CA SER A 102 0.11 -4.58 -10.35
C SER A 102 -0.77 -4.61 -11.60
N GLU A 103 -2.08 -4.41 -11.45
CA GLU A 103 -3.02 -4.33 -12.58
C GLU A 103 -2.68 -3.17 -13.51
N ALA A 104 -2.37 -1.99 -12.96
CA ALA A 104 -1.96 -0.83 -13.73
C ALA A 104 -0.67 -1.09 -14.53
N TYR A 105 0.33 -1.73 -13.91
CA TYR A 105 1.55 -2.14 -14.60
C TYR A 105 1.30 -3.14 -15.73
N GLN A 106 0.44 -4.13 -15.51
CA GLN A 106 0.07 -5.09 -16.56
C GLN A 106 -0.62 -4.41 -17.74
N SER A 107 -1.54 -3.48 -17.47
CA SER A 107 -2.21 -2.67 -18.50
C SER A 107 -1.19 -1.84 -19.29
N GLN A 108 -0.24 -1.19 -18.61
CA GLN A 108 0.81 -0.42 -19.27
C GLN A 108 1.71 -1.29 -20.17
N LEU A 109 2.05 -2.50 -19.73
CA LEU A 109 2.82 -3.45 -20.55
C LEU A 109 2.07 -3.84 -21.83
N GLN A 110 0.77 -4.10 -21.74
CA GLN A 110 -0.06 -4.41 -22.91
C GLN A 110 -0.14 -3.22 -23.89
N GLN A 111 -0.26 -2.00 -23.36
CA GLN A 111 -0.24 -0.78 -24.18
C GLN A 111 1.10 -0.61 -24.89
N GLN A 112 2.22 -0.82 -24.18
CA GLN A 112 3.55 -0.75 -24.81
C GLN A 112 3.75 -1.82 -25.88
N GLN A 113 3.30 -3.06 -25.65
CA GLN A 113 3.36 -4.12 -26.66
C GLN A 113 2.57 -3.74 -27.91
N THR A 114 1.37 -3.20 -27.74
CA THR A 114 0.53 -2.71 -28.84
C THR A 114 1.22 -1.58 -29.61
N LEU A 115 1.84 -0.63 -28.89
CA LEU A 115 2.59 0.47 -29.50
C LEU A 115 3.78 -0.06 -30.32
N LEU A 116 4.54 -1.02 -29.78
CA LEU A 116 5.67 -1.67 -30.45
C LEU A 116 5.23 -2.35 -31.75
N GLN A 117 4.10 -3.07 -31.74
CA GLN A 117 3.54 -3.68 -32.96
C GLN A 117 3.18 -2.63 -34.01
N ARG A 118 2.56 -1.51 -33.61
CA ARG A 118 2.24 -0.41 -34.54
C ARG A 118 3.49 0.25 -35.12
N TYR A 119 4.52 0.43 -34.30
CA TYR A 119 5.81 0.94 -34.76
C TYR A 119 6.46 0.01 -35.78
N GLN A 120 6.44 -1.30 -35.53
CA GLN A 120 6.96 -2.30 -36.47
C GLN A 120 6.21 -2.28 -37.80
N GLN A 121 4.87 -2.24 -37.77
CA GLN A 121 4.05 -2.14 -38.99
C GLN A 121 4.35 -0.86 -39.77
N THR A 122 4.52 0.26 -39.06
CA THR A 122 4.83 1.55 -39.67
C THR A 122 6.23 1.54 -40.31
N ALA A 123 7.22 0.94 -39.62
CA ALA A 123 8.56 0.76 -40.17
C ALA A 123 8.55 -0.11 -41.43
N GLN A 124 7.80 -1.21 -41.44
CA GLN A 124 7.62 -2.06 -42.63
C GLN A 124 6.99 -1.28 -43.79
N ALA A 125 5.94 -0.51 -43.54
CA ALA A 125 5.32 0.32 -44.57
C ALA A 125 6.28 1.38 -45.15
N PHE A 126 7.14 1.97 -44.31
CA PHE A 126 8.17 2.89 -44.79
C PHE A 126 9.25 2.18 -45.63
N ASP A 127 9.67 0.97 -45.24
CA ASP A 127 10.63 0.18 -46.00
C ASP A 127 10.06 -0.25 -47.36
N GLU A 128 8.79 -0.67 -47.41
CA GLU A 128 8.06 -0.97 -48.65
C GLU A 128 7.99 0.26 -49.55
N LEU A 129 7.56 1.41 -49.01
CA LEU A 129 7.50 2.66 -49.75
C LEU A 129 8.88 3.08 -50.29
N ALA A 130 9.93 2.95 -49.49
CA ALA A 130 11.29 3.21 -49.93
C ALA A 130 11.73 2.24 -51.05
N GLY A 131 11.29 0.98 -50.99
CA GLY A 131 11.44 0.00 -52.07
C GLY A 131 10.78 0.45 -53.37
N ASP A 132 9.51 0.86 -53.30
CA ASP A 132 8.74 1.37 -54.45
C ASP A 132 9.42 2.59 -55.09
N TYR A 133 9.91 3.52 -54.27
CA TYR A 133 10.66 4.68 -54.76
C TYR A 133 11.97 4.28 -55.46
N ARG A 134 12.71 3.31 -54.93
CA ARG A 134 13.93 2.79 -55.59
C ARG A 134 13.59 2.14 -56.92
N GLU A 135 12.50 1.37 -57.01
CA GLU A 135 12.06 0.75 -58.26
C GLU A 135 11.65 1.80 -59.29
N LEU A 136 10.86 2.80 -58.88
CA LEU A 136 10.47 3.92 -59.74
C LEU A 136 11.68 4.72 -60.24
N ALA A 137 12.67 4.97 -59.39
CA ALA A 137 13.90 5.66 -59.78
C ALA A 137 14.77 4.80 -60.73
N ALA A 138 14.75 3.48 -60.56
CA ALA A 138 15.47 2.54 -61.42
C ALA A 138 14.78 2.31 -62.78
N LYS A 139 13.48 2.61 -62.90
CA LYS A 139 12.78 2.53 -64.19
C LYS A 139 13.38 3.55 -65.17
N PRO A 140 13.89 3.11 -66.33
CA PRO A 140 14.32 4.03 -67.36
C PRO A 140 13.08 4.72 -67.92
N PHE A 141 12.76 5.92 -67.42
CA PHE A 141 11.79 6.75 -68.08
C PHE A 141 12.28 6.99 -69.51
N SER A 142 11.53 6.50 -70.49
CA SER A 142 11.64 6.89 -71.89
C SER A 142 11.41 8.39 -71.98
N ARG A 143 12.45 9.19 -71.74
CA ARG A 143 12.35 10.64 -71.84
C ARG A 143 12.15 10.97 -73.31
N TYR A 144 10.93 11.38 -73.64
CA TYR A 144 10.65 12.01 -74.91
C TYR A 144 11.33 13.37 -74.91
N ARG A 145 12.23 13.59 -75.86
CA ARG A 145 12.92 14.86 -76.06
C ARG A 145 12.47 15.43 -77.38
N LEU A 146 12.03 16.68 -77.37
CA LEU A 146 11.74 17.45 -78.57
C LEU A 146 12.58 18.72 -78.49
N GLY A 147 13.37 18.97 -79.53
CA GLY A 147 14.23 20.14 -79.65
C GLY A 147 14.07 20.76 -81.02
N MET A 148 14.14 22.08 -81.08
CA MET A 148 14.24 22.81 -82.33
C MET A 148 15.36 23.84 -82.21
N ALA A 149 16.15 23.95 -83.26
CA ALA A 149 17.22 24.95 -83.36
C ALA A 149 17.05 25.68 -84.69
N LEU A 150 17.21 27.01 -84.65
CA LEU A 150 17.15 27.87 -85.81
C LEU A 150 18.41 28.74 -85.78
N GLY A 151 19.16 28.77 -86.87
CA GLY A 151 20.37 29.57 -87.02
C GLY A 151 20.35 30.31 -88.35
N ALA A 152 20.92 31.52 -88.37
CA ALA A 152 21.11 32.30 -89.59
C ALA A 152 22.59 32.69 -89.69
N GLY A 153 23.22 32.41 -90.84
CA GLY A 153 24.62 32.72 -91.11
C GLY A 153 24.80 33.43 -92.45
N SER A 154 26.04 33.71 -92.83
CA SER A 154 26.40 34.32 -94.13
C SER A 154 25.91 33.50 -95.32
N ASP A 155 25.66 32.21 -95.10
CA ASP A 155 25.33 31.23 -96.13
C ASP A 155 23.84 30.79 -96.07
N GLY A 156 22.98 31.58 -95.40
CA GLY A 156 21.53 31.36 -95.36
C GLY A 156 20.97 30.91 -94.00
N LEU A 157 19.71 30.45 -94.01
CA LEU A 157 18.96 30.05 -92.82
C LEU A 157 19.00 28.53 -92.66
N ALA A 158 19.41 28.07 -91.49
CA ALA A 158 19.54 26.66 -91.13
C ALA A 158 18.54 26.32 -90.02
N GLY A 159 17.84 25.20 -90.17
CA GLY A 159 16.88 24.72 -89.19
C GLY A 159 17.16 23.27 -88.83
N ALA A 160 17.07 22.95 -87.53
CA ALA A 160 17.11 21.59 -87.04
C ALA A 160 15.89 21.29 -86.17
N VAL A 161 15.31 20.11 -86.35
CA VAL A 161 14.30 19.54 -85.45
C VAL A 161 14.82 18.21 -84.96
N GLN A 162 14.80 18.00 -83.65
CA GLN A 162 15.23 16.76 -83.01
C GLN A 162 14.08 16.16 -82.22
N ALA A 163 13.86 14.87 -82.38
CA ALA A 163 12.97 14.06 -81.56
C ALA A 163 13.72 12.83 -81.05
N GLY A 164 13.57 12.48 -79.77
CA GLY A 164 14.23 11.31 -79.20
C GLY A 164 13.40 10.62 -78.14
N ILE A 165 13.64 9.31 -78.00
CA ILE A 165 13.02 8.44 -77.00
C ILE A 165 14.11 7.58 -76.33
N GLY A 166 14.28 7.76 -75.02
CA GLY A 166 15.32 7.05 -74.28
C GLY A 166 16.73 7.39 -74.81
N PRO A 167 17.59 6.40 -75.09
CA PRO A 167 18.93 6.65 -75.62
C PRO A 167 18.90 7.09 -77.09
N TRP A 168 17.83 6.85 -77.84
CA TRP A 168 17.77 7.11 -79.28
C TRP A 168 17.28 8.53 -79.57
N SER A 169 17.89 9.19 -80.54
CA SER A 169 17.42 10.46 -81.07
C SER A 169 17.59 10.54 -82.58
N LEU A 170 16.63 11.20 -83.22
CA LEU A 170 16.62 11.54 -84.64
C LEU A 170 16.65 13.06 -84.75
N MET A 171 17.60 13.59 -85.49
CA MET A 171 17.72 15.00 -85.81
C MET A 171 17.62 15.18 -87.31
N LEU A 172 16.70 16.03 -87.74
CA LEU A 172 16.55 16.46 -89.12
C LEU A 172 17.11 17.88 -89.23
N HIS A 173 18.07 18.08 -90.12
CA HIS A 173 18.68 19.38 -90.37
C HIS A 173 18.53 19.76 -91.84
N SER A 174 18.10 20.99 -92.09
CA SER A 174 17.94 21.56 -93.43
C SER A 174 18.78 22.83 -93.56
N MET A 175 19.63 22.86 -94.59
CA MET A 175 20.47 24.01 -94.93
C MET A 175 20.57 24.13 -96.45
N ASP A 176 20.22 25.31 -96.97
CA ASP A 176 20.39 25.70 -98.37
C ASP A 176 19.83 24.66 -99.40
N GLY A 177 18.58 24.23 -99.16
CA GLY A 177 17.86 23.29 -100.01
C GLY A 177 18.26 21.81 -99.85
N ARG A 178 19.24 21.51 -98.98
CA ARG A 178 19.66 20.13 -98.68
C ARG A 178 19.19 19.72 -97.29
N SER A 179 18.49 18.60 -97.23
CA SER A 179 18.05 17.97 -95.97
C SER A 179 18.95 16.80 -95.61
N SER A 180 19.29 16.69 -94.34
CA SER A 180 20.08 15.59 -93.78
C SER A 180 19.43 15.09 -92.49
N ALA A 181 19.59 13.79 -92.22
CA ALA A 181 19.07 13.15 -91.03
C ALA A 181 20.21 12.47 -90.28
N LEU A 182 20.24 12.66 -88.96
CA LEU A 182 21.20 12.05 -88.06
C LEU A 182 20.44 11.24 -87.02
N VAL A 183 20.79 9.95 -86.90
CA VAL A 183 20.31 9.08 -85.83
C VAL A 183 21.47 8.87 -84.87
N GLY A 184 21.28 9.28 -83.63
CA GLY A 184 22.28 9.15 -82.56
C GLY A 184 21.75 8.35 -81.39
N ALA A 185 22.61 7.54 -80.78
CA ALA A 185 22.36 6.91 -79.49
C ALA A 185 23.23 7.58 -78.42
N GLU A 186 22.62 8.04 -77.34
CA GLU A 186 23.32 8.59 -76.18
C GLU A 186 23.75 7.43 -75.27
N LEU A 187 25.06 7.26 -75.13
CA LEU A 187 25.65 6.31 -74.19
C LEU A 187 25.67 6.98 -72.80
N ARG A 188 24.89 6.45 -71.86
CA ARG A 188 24.97 6.83 -70.45
C ARG A 188 25.95 5.87 -69.75
N PHE A 189 27.04 6.42 -69.24
CA PHE A 189 27.99 5.72 -68.37
C PHE A 189 27.65 6.01 -66.90
#